data_AF-A0A8J8C0Q4-F1
#
_entry.id   AF-A0A8J8C0Q4-F1
#
_cell.length_a   1.000
_cell.length_b   1.000
_cell.length_c   1.000
_cell.angle_alpha   90.00
_cell.angle_beta   90.00
_cell.angle_gamma   90.00
#
_symmetry.space_group_name_H-M   'P 1'
#
loop_
_entity.id
_entity.type
_entity.pdbx_description
1 polymer ?
#
loop_
_entity_poly.entity_id
_entity_poly.type
_entity_poly.pdbx_seq_one_letter_code
_entity_poly.pdbx_strand_id
1 'polypeptide(L)'
;MSNSPKNSQLSSDPLEVALVYTVRPCRTCHYFWPPEKPQPYGPFPTYDFTSNTPQEQPPPSPWVAGKTSEPGFPNPEIMDGCRKAPIMTIGINPNLTAFSPGQKGASWCYLHSTGNDNTDEYIKYSYYYRYRTIYQECFSLDFIKSQLLPEGQIIAEDSGTVVSSERTSDSPNFVVYVQYDSSEKETKIPLERNLGEPRYVLLFDTYPPTNRFQKGDIIAARLTVPPGQNVEVYQQKEEYYEQFIPVLEQFQHYLQDEGHKDAQLRMGEDVCQLDMVACASPHWSPDYLGGTSQSENTIITNCVSTNAFAMKQLVQTRPVVLFLVGEATYTMFEGAFGKYISANPPLPSHPEDGAFTLFRSTTDTDNPCVFRFSTTIDEMKYSLTTQIVVTPHFSYASNFLPQFRMSPEDWDAFKTEYFDCYQFLKNDHKRVEYVPSQKKEDFIALELIEDAQGVMNDLKEKYTSALSVLMKGFYDVHSTMAEVLGSLYRAKKLFYTDGTDGSGYLTRTEGSCCFCVNDHWEFPLKCPYNKNKEAPPPPGFLEKVAEAIAAGGKMTEP
;
A
#
# COMPACT_ATOMS: atom_id res chain seq x y z
N MET A 1 12.16 27.02 -16.01
CA MET A 1 13.52 26.73 -15.52
C MET A 1 13.33 26.16 -14.12
N SER A 2 13.44 24.84 -13.93
CA SER A 2 13.30 24.26 -12.60
C SER A 2 14.54 24.63 -11.78
N ASN A 3 14.33 25.29 -10.64
CA ASN A 3 15.36 25.57 -9.67
C ASN A 3 15.55 24.30 -8.82
N SER A 4 16.08 23.22 -9.40
CA SER A 4 16.60 22.14 -8.56
C SER A 4 17.68 22.76 -7.66
N PRO A 5 17.57 22.62 -6.32
CA PRO A 5 18.55 23.21 -5.42
C PRO A 5 19.95 22.67 -5.76
N LYS A 6 20.95 23.54 -5.67
CA LYS A 6 22.35 23.13 -5.85
C LYS A 6 22.67 22.08 -4.78
N ASN A 7 23.51 21.08 -5.08
CA ASN A 7 23.94 20.04 -4.13
C ASN A 7 24.39 20.58 -2.74
N SER A 8 24.86 21.83 -2.67
CA SER A 8 25.24 22.50 -1.42
C SER A 8 24.08 22.98 -0.53
N GLN A 9 22.87 23.15 -1.07
CA GLN A 9 21.67 23.47 -0.28
C GLN A 9 21.04 22.20 0.32
N LEU A 10 21.09 21.09 -0.41
CA LEU A 10 20.60 19.79 0.09
C LEU A 10 21.37 19.31 1.34
N SER A 11 22.64 19.69 1.49
CA SER A 11 23.44 19.31 2.67
C SER A 11 23.05 20.03 3.96
N SER A 12 22.25 21.10 3.90
CA SER A 12 21.75 21.82 5.08
C SER A 12 20.29 21.51 5.43
N ASP A 13 19.56 20.86 4.53
CA ASP A 13 18.15 20.54 4.74
C ASP A 13 17.98 19.39 5.75
N PRO A 14 16.91 19.42 6.57
CA PRO A 14 16.50 18.24 7.34
C PRO A 14 16.18 17.06 6.43
N LEU A 15 16.42 15.83 6.91
CA LEU A 15 16.28 14.60 6.13
C LEU A 15 14.93 14.47 5.41
N GLU A 16 13.81 14.79 6.08
CA GLU A 16 12.48 14.72 5.49
C GLU A 16 12.27 15.68 4.30
N VAL A 17 13.01 16.78 4.25
CA VAL A 17 12.99 17.74 3.14
C VAL A 17 13.96 17.30 2.04
N ALA A 18 15.19 16.91 2.41
CA ALA A 18 16.18 16.40 1.47
C ALA A 18 15.70 15.14 0.71
N LEU A 19 14.87 14.31 1.37
CA LEU A 19 14.26 13.14 0.74
C LEU A 19 13.36 13.48 -0.44
N VAL A 20 12.63 14.61 -0.40
CA VAL A 20 11.80 15.05 -1.53
C VAL A 20 12.66 15.27 -2.78
N TYR A 21 13.80 15.92 -2.61
CA TYR A 21 14.72 16.25 -3.71
C TYR A 21 15.55 15.07 -4.20
N THR A 22 15.65 14.00 -3.41
CA THR A 22 16.40 12.79 -3.80
C THR A 22 15.49 11.71 -4.36
N VAL A 23 14.29 11.52 -3.80
CA VAL A 23 13.33 10.49 -4.23
C VAL A 23 12.58 10.91 -5.47
N ARG A 24 11.98 12.12 -5.52
CA ARG A 24 11.17 12.55 -6.67
C ARG A 24 11.89 12.42 -8.02
N PRO A 25 13.14 12.88 -8.20
CA PRO A 25 13.85 12.72 -9.47
C PRO A 25 14.55 11.37 -9.63
N CYS A 26 14.44 10.46 -8.65
CA CYS A 26 15.10 9.16 -8.71
C CYS A 26 14.55 8.35 -9.89
N ARG A 27 15.46 7.89 -10.75
CA ARG A 27 15.13 7.00 -11.89
C ARG A 27 15.96 5.73 -11.86
N THR A 28 16.53 5.36 -10.71
CA THR A 28 17.43 4.20 -10.58
C THR A 28 16.73 2.87 -10.84
N CYS A 29 15.40 2.81 -10.74
CA CYS A 29 14.63 1.69 -11.28
C CYS A 29 14.51 1.80 -12.81
N HIS A 30 15.62 1.64 -13.55
CA HIS A 30 15.67 1.78 -15.01
C HIS A 30 14.66 0.90 -15.76
N TYR A 31 14.23 -0.20 -15.15
CA TYR A 31 13.20 -1.05 -15.72
C TYR A 31 11.84 -0.32 -15.84
N PHE A 32 11.44 0.46 -14.83
CA PHE A 32 10.23 1.30 -14.89
C PHE A 32 10.45 2.59 -15.68
N TRP A 33 11.65 3.18 -15.63
CA TRP A 33 12.01 4.41 -16.34
C TRP A 33 13.25 4.26 -17.22
N PRO A 34 13.16 3.52 -18.33
CA PRO A 34 14.28 3.37 -19.25
C PRO A 34 14.61 4.71 -19.94
N PRO A 35 15.87 5.18 -19.92
CA PRO A 35 16.25 6.45 -20.55
C PRO A 35 16.24 6.41 -22.08
N GLU A 36 16.29 5.22 -22.69
CA GLU A 36 16.48 5.04 -24.14
C GLU A 36 15.49 4.04 -24.78
N LYS A 37 14.63 3.40 -23.99
CA LYS A 37 13.66 2.41 -24.47
C LYS A 37 12.24 2.88 -24.15
N PRO A 38 11.22 2.49 -24.93
CA PRO A 38 9.86 2.79 -24.56
C PRO A 38 9.43 1.96 -23.33
N GLN A 39 8.57 2.53 -22.49
CA GLN A 39 8.10 1.88 -21.26
C GLN A 39 7.16 0.69 -21.53
N PRO A 40 7.27 -0.41 -20.75
CA PRO A 40 6.43 -1.60 -20.94
C PRO A 40 4.95 -1.39 -20.60
N TYR A 41 4.64 -0.59 -19.57
CA TYR A 41 3.27 -0.50 -19.04
C TYR A 41 2.46 0.67 -19.56
N GLY A 42 3.14 1.78 -19.84
CA GLY A 42 2.53 3.07 -20.13
C GLY A 42 2.69 3.52 -21.59
N PRO A 43 2.61 4.84 -21.84
CA PRO A 43 2.42 5.90 -20.84
C PRO A 43 1.00 5.93 -20.22
N PHE A 44 0.86 6.49 -19.02
CA PHE A 44 -0.43 6.64 -18.34
C PHE A 44 -0.94 8.08 -18.35
N PRO A 45 -2.26 8.30 -18.24
CA PRO A 45 -2.81 9.63 -18.01
C PRO A 45 -2.21 10.27 -16.76
N THR A 46 -1.84 11.54 -16.85
CA THR A 46 -1.32 12.31 -15.73
C THR A 46 -2.04 13.64 -15.61
N TYR A 47 -2.01 14.22 -14.42
CA TYR A 47 -2.52 15.56 -14.15
C TYR A 47 -1.52 16.33 -13.29
N ASP A 48 -1.63 17.66 -13.32
CA ASP A 48 -0.91 18.56 -12.43
C ASP A 48 -1.91 19.44 -11.67
N PHE A 49 -1.53 19.86 -10.46
CA PHE A 49 -2.29 20.86 -9.73
C PHE A 49 -2.14 22.23 -10.38
N THR A 50 -3.22 23.00 -10.31
CA THR A 50 -3.28 24.40 -10.77
C THR A 50 -2.69 25.38 -9.74
N SER A 51 -2.32 24.90 -8.54
CA SER A 51 -1.65 25.68 -7.50
C SER A 51 -0.74 24.79 -6.65
N ASN A 52 0.13 25.38 -5.84
CA ASN A 52 1.02 24.64 -4.93
C ASN A 52 0.28 23.85 -3.84
N THR A 53 -0.87 24.37 -3.43
CA THR A 53 -1.66 23.87 -2.30
C THR A 53 -3.13 23.96 -2.74
N PRO A 54 -3.59 23.01 -3.59
CA PRO A 54 -4.93 23.09 -4.19
C PRO A 54 -6.01 23.08 -3.10
N GLN A 55 -7.13 23.74 -3.41
CA GLN A 55 -8.31 23.63 -2.57
C GLN A 55 -8.97 22.28 -2.85
N GLU A 56 -8.97 21.43 -1.83
CA GLU A 56 -9.54 20.09 -1.88
C GLU A 56 -11.03 20.12 -1.51
N GLN A 57 -11.81 19.22 -2.10
CA GLN A 57 -13.19 18.93 -1.71
C GLN A 57 -13.33 17.47 -1.31
N PRO A 58 -14.19 17.16 -0.32
CA PRO A 58 -14.43 15.78 0.05
C PRO A 58 -15.24 15.04 -1.04
N PRO A 59 -15.03 13.72 -1.22
CA PRO A 59 -15.90 12.89 -2.04
C PRO A 59 -17.38 12.99 -1.62
N PRO A 60 -18.35 12.82 -2.55
CA PRO A 60 -18.19 12.38 -3.94
C PRO A 60 -17.93 13.51 -4.94
N SER A 61 -17.77 14.76 -4.49
CA SER A 61 -17.38 15.87 -5.36
C SER A 61 -16.01 15.62 -5.99
N PRO A 62 -15.70 16.25 -7.15
CA PRO A 62 -14.33 16.35 -7.63
C PRO A 62 -13.42 16.80 -6.49
N TRP A 63 -12.35 16.04 -6.27
CA TRP A 63 -11.40 16.34 -5.20
C TRP A 63 -10.68 17.66 -5.47
N VAL A 64 -10.13 17.83 -6.67
CA VAL A 64 -9.44 19.05 -7.08
C VAL A 64 -9.64 19.35 -8.56
N ALA A 65 -9.59 20.64 -8.89
CA ALA A 65 -9.40 21.09 -10.27
C ALA A 65 -7.93 20.95 -10.67
N GLY A 66 -7.68 20.24 -11.77
CA GLY A 66 -6.36 19.97 -12.31
C GLY A 66 -6.24 20.35 -13.78
N LYS A 67 -5.04 20.12 -14.32
CA LYS A 67 -4.75 20.22 -15.74
C LYS A 67 -4.06 18.94 -16.19
N THR A 68 -4.46 18.36 -17.31
CA THR A 68 -3.77 17.19 -17.85
C THR A 68 -2.31 17.55 -18.15
N SER A 69 -1.41 16.62 -17.88
CA SER A 69 0.02 16.78 -18.14
C SER A 69 0.48 15.78 -19.20
N GLU A 70 1.74 15.85 -19.60
CA GLU A 70 2.35 14.86 -20.49
C GLU A 70 2.13 13.45 -19.93
N PRO A 71 1.59 12.51 -20.72
CA PRO A 71 1.43 11.14 -20.31
C PRO A 71 2.77 10.55 -19.86
N GLY A 72 2.74 9.80 -18.76
CA GLY A 72 3.98 9.37 -18.13
C GLY A 72 3.78 8.26 -17.13
N PHE A 73 4.79 8.07 -16.30
CA PHE A 73 4.78 7.14 -15.18
C PHE A 73 4.60 7.93 -13.88
N PRO A 74 4.00 7.34 -12.82
CA PRO A 74 3.98 7.97 -11.51
C PRO A 74 5.39 8.34 -11.06
N ASN A 75 5.47 9.46 -10.33
CA ASN A 75 6.70 9.83 -9.64
C ASN A 75 7.00 8.82 -8.53
N PRO A 76 8.28 8.52 -8.24
CA PRO A 76 8.62 7.71 -7.08
C PRO A 76 7.99 8.27 -5.81
N GLU A 77 7.51 7.39 -4.95
CA GLU A 77 6.74 7.74 -3.76
C GLU A 77 7.67 7.96 -2.56
N ILE A 78 7.48 9.08 -1.85
CA ILE A 78 7.88 9.18 -0.45
C ILE A 78 6.70 8.71 0.41
N MET A 79 6.91 8.57 1.72
CA MET A 79 5.87 8.21 2.68
C MET A 79 4.61 9.07 2.50
N ASP A 80 3.45 8.53 2.77
CA ASP A 80 2.17 9.24 2.86
C ASP A 80 1.88 9.64 4.31
N GLY A 81 1.37 10.86 4.52
CA GLY A 81 0.88 11.33 5.83
C GLY A 81 1.90 12.01 6.77
N CYS A 82 1.63 11.98 8.07
CA CYS A 82 2.45 12.67 9.06
C CYS A 82 3.80 11.96 9.25
N ARG A 83 4.91 12.70 9.11
CA ARG A 83 6.28 12.18 9.31
C ARG A 83 6.65 11.84 10.73
N LYS A 84 5.76 12.12 11.69
CA LYS A 84 5.91 11.80 13.11
C LYS A 84 4.72 10.98 13.64
N ALA A 85 4.01 10.29 12.75
CA ALA A 85 2.99 9.32 13.14
C ALA A 85 3.62 8.19 13.97
N PRO A 86 3.00 7.78 15.10
CA PRO A 86 3.53 6.70 15.92
C PRO A 86 3.25 5.32 15.35
N ILE A 87 2.32 5.20 14.40
CA ILE A 87 2.05 3.99 13.66
C ILE A 87 2.55 4.17 12.24
N MET A 88 3.29 3.19 11.74
CA MET A 88 3.74 3.12 10.36
C MET A 88 3.34 1.80 9.74
N THR A 89 2.84 1.83 8.51
CA THR A 89 2.76 0.64 7.65
C THR A 89 3.85 0.73 6.60
N ILE A 90 4.57 -0.37 6.37
CA ILE A 90 5.45 -0.50 5.21
C ILE A 90 4.93 -1.65 4.35
N GLY A 91 4.62 -1.35 3.10
CA GLY A 91 4.22 -2.30 2.08
C GLY A 91 5.28 -2.55 1.02
N ILE A 92 4.82 -3.24 -0.01
CA ILE A 92 5.41 -3.24 -1.34
C ILE A 92 4.61 -2.25 -2.17
N ASN A 93 5.18 -1.67 -3.23
CA ASN A 93 4.53 -0.61 -4.01
C ASN A 93 3.88 -1.12 -5.32
N PRO A 94 2.75 -1.83 -5.29
CA PRO A 94 2.02 -2.18 -6.51
C PRO A 94 1.07 -1.05 -6.94
N ASN A 95 1.47 0.23 -6.82
CA ASN A 95 0.57 1.38 -7.08
C ASN A 95 0.42 1.72 -8.57
N LEU A 96 0.52 0.73 -9.46
CA LEU A 96 0.33 0.92 -10.90
C LEU A 96 -1.08 0.52 -11.36
N THR A 97 -2.12 0.89 -10.62
CA THR A 97 -3.53 0.53 -10.87
C THR A 97 -3.99 0.79 -12.31
N ALA A 98 -3.46 1.83 -12.95
CA ALA A 98 -3.72 2.11 -14.36
C ALA A 98 -3.36 0.93 -15.31
N PHE A 99 -2.45 0.05 -14.91
CA PHE A 99 -2.08 -1.15 -15.66
C PHE A 99 -3.21 -2.18 -15.76
N SER A 100 -4.07 -2.25 -14.73
CA SER A 100 -5.16 -3.22 -14.64
C SER A 100 -6.23 -2.96 -15.71
N PRO A 101 -6.73 -3.99 -16.41
CA PRO A 101 -7.87 -3.82 -17.30
C PRO A 101 -9.17 -3.54 -16.53
N GLY A 102 -10.10 -2.88 -17.19
CA GLY A 102 -11.39 -2.48 -16.65
C GLY A 102 -11.52 -0.97 -16.48
N GLN A 103 -12.70 -0.54 -16.05
CA GLN A 103 -13.06 0.87 -15.87
C GLN A 103 -12.14 1.57 -14.86
N LYS A 104 -11.77 0.86 -13.79
CA LYS A 104 -10.84 1.37 -12.78
C LYS A 104 -9.49 1.75 -13.39
N GLY A 105 -8.81 0.81 -14.06
CA GLY A 105 -7.51 1.11 -14.67
C GLY A 105 -7.60 2.02 -15.90
N ALA A 106 -8.74 2.08 -16.59
CA ALA A 106 -8.98 3.03 -17.68
C ALA A 106 -9.04 4.49 -17.20
N SER A 107 -9.68 4.73 -16.06
CA SER A 107 -9.88 6.05 -15.46
C SER A 107 -8.71 6.55 -14.61
N TRP A 108 -7.83 5.64 -14.17
CA TRP A 108 -6.70 5.98 -13.31
C TRP A 108 -5.79 7.04 -13.91
N CYS A 109 -5.36 7.97 -13.07
CA CYS A 109 -4.41 9.01 -13.41
C CYS A 109 -3.41 9.25 -12.28
N TYR A 110 -2.23 9.77 -12.61
CA TYR A 110 -1.18 10.02 -11.63
C TYR A 110 -0.78 11.49 -11.59
N LEU A 111 -0.42 11.98 -10.39
CA LEU A 111 0.14 13.32 -10.24
C LEU A 111 1.50 13.43 -10.93
N HIS A 112 1.61 14.39 -11.84
CA HIS A 112 2.85 14.82 -12.47
C HIS A 112 3.08 16.30 -12.16
N SER A 113 3.67 16.57 -11.00
CA SER A 113 3.94 17.93 -10.54
C SER A 113 4.95 18.64 -11.44
N THR A 114 4.53 19.76 -12.05
CA THR A 114 5.40 20.63 -12.87
C THR A 114 5.51 22.03 -12.28
N GLY A 115 6.65 22.70 -12.50
CA GLY A 115 6.90 24.07 -12.09
C GLY A 115 6.41 25.12 -13.11
N ASN A 116 5.17 24.97 -13.57
CA ASN A 116 4.52 25.86 -14.55
C ASN A 116 3.55 26.83 -13.86
N ASP A 117 3.03 27.84 -14.57
CA ASP A 117 1.93 28.69 -14.08
C ASP A 117 2.16 29.31 -12.66
N ASN A 118 3.39 29.74 -12.37
CA ASN A 118 3.83 30.29 -11.07
C ASN A 118 3.72 29.32 -9.88
N THR A 119 3.78 28.02 -10.15
CA THR A 119 3.83 26.97 -9.12
C THR A 119 5.20 26.30 -9.09
N ASP A 120 5.47 25.57 -8.01
CA ASP A 120 6.70 24.82 -7.79
C ASP A 120 6.37 23.32 -7.65
N GLU A 121 7.06 22.53 -8.46
CA GLU A 121 6.85 21.09 -8.56
C GLU A 121 7.18 20.31 -7.28
N TYR A 122 8.15 20.76 -6.49
CA TYR A 122 8.50 20.11 -5.23
C TYR A 122 7.49 20.46 -4.15
N ILE A 123 6.94 21.68 -4.15
CA ILE A 123 5.88 22.05 -3.21
C ILE A 123 4.61 21.23 -3.45
N LYS A 124 4.18 21.09 -4.71
CA LYS A 124 3.02 20.25 -5.08
C LYS A 124 3.22 18.79 -4.69
N TYR A 125 4.40 18.24 -5.01
CA TYR A 125 4.75 16.86 -4.66
C TYR A 125 4.74 16.66 -3.14
N SER A 126 5.40 17.54 -2.38
CA SER A 126 5.44 17.46 -0.92
C SER A 126 4.05 17.63 -0.31
N TYR A 127 3.22 18.52 -0.86
CA TYR A 127 1.84 18.73 -0.42
C TYR A 127 1.01 17.46 -0.64
N TYR A 128 1.09 16.87 -1.84
CA TYR A 128 0.40 15.64 -2.18
C TYR A 128 0.72 14.51 -1.20
N TYR A 129 1.99 14.16 -1.03
CA TYR A 129 2.41 13.08 -0.12
C TYR A 129 2.26 13.44 1.37
N ARG A 130 1.98 14.70 1.74
CA ARG A 130 1.60 15.05 3.11
C ARG A 130 0.14 14.68 3.40
N TYR A 131 -0.75 14.89 2.43
CA TYR A 131 -2.21 14.81 2.63
C TYR A 131 -2.87 13.64 1.90
N ARG A 132 -2.11 12.88 1.10
CA ARG A 132 -2.54 11.59 0.59
C ARG A 132 -2.82 10.63 1.75
N THR A 133 -3.93 9.90 1.62
CA THR A 133 -4.42 8.95 2.61
C THR A 133 -4.77 7.63 1.90
N ILE A 134 -6.01 7.18 2.03
CA ILE A 134 -6.52 5.93 1.44
C ILE A 134 -6.96 6.08 -0.03
N TYR A 135 -6.84 7.28 -0.57
CA TYR A 135 -7.32 7.62 -1.90
C TYR A 135 -6.19 7.63 -2.92
N GLN A 136 -6.53 7.28 -4.15
CA GLN A 136 -5.76 7.53 -5.36
C GLN A 136 -6.66 8.20 -6.39
N GLU A 137 -6.07 8.74 -7.46
CA GLU A 137 -6.81 9.63 -8.36
C GLU A 137 -7.25 9.02 -9.67
N CYS A 138 -8.41 9.46 -10.12
CA CYS A 138 -8.98 9.10 -11.40
C CYS A 138 -9.66 10.29 -12.09
N PHE A 139 -9.77 10.19 -13.42
CA PHE A 139 -10.67 11.03 -14.20
C PHE A 139 -12.04 10.38 -14.31
N SER A 140 -13.08 11.16 -14.62
CA SER A 140 -14.39 10.58 -14.95
C SER A 140 -14.29 9.67 -16.19
N LEU A 141 -15.05 8.58 -16.22
CA LEU A 141 -15.09 7.69 -17.38
C LEU A 141 -15.61 8.40 -18.64
N ASP A 142 -16.49 9.37 -18.51
CA ASP A 142 -16.98 10.15 -19.66
C ASP A 142 -15.86 10.99 -20.29
N PHE A 143 -15.00 11.58 -19.46
CA PHE A 143 -13.78 12.24 -19.94
C PHE A 143 -12.87 11.23 -20.66
N ILE A 144 -12.62 10.05 -20.07
CA ILE A 144 -11.77 9.03 -20.71
C ILE A 144 -12.34 8.59 -22.07
N LYS A 145 -13.66 8.37 -22.15
CA LYS A 145 -14.33 7.99 -23.40
C LYS A 145 -14.14 9.04 -24.51
N SER A 146 -14.05 10.32 -24.15
CA SER A 146 -13.78 11.38 -25.14
C SER A 146 -12.32 11.45 -25.60
N GLN A 147 -11.40 10.74 -24.94
CA GLN A 147 -9.97 10.69 -25.29
C GLN A 147 -9.56 9.36 -25.99
N LEU A 148 -10.53 8.52 -26.34
CA LEU A 148 -10.27 7.27 -27.06
C LEU A 148 -9.93 7.55 -28.51
N LEU A 149 -8.88 6.91 -29.00
CA LEU A 149 -8.50 6.98 -30.42
C LEU A 149 -9.52 6.21 -31.26
N PRO A 150 -9.96 6.73 -32.43
CA PRO A 150 -10.84 6.01 -33.33
C PRO A 150 -10.14 4.82 -34.01
N GLU A 151 -8.81 4.87 -34.16
CA GLU A 151 -8.04 3.78 -34.74
C GLU A 151 -7.88 2.63 -33.75
N GLY A 152 -8.23 1.42 -34.20
CA GLY A 152 -8.08 0.20 -33.40
C GLY A 152 -9.16 0.01 -32.32
N GLN A 153 -10.28 0.75 -32.38
CA GLN A 153 -11.41 0.48 -31.51
C GLN A 153 -11.98 -0.92 -31.75
N ILE A 154 -12.25 -1.63 -30.65
CA ILE A 154 -12.95 -2.91 -30.65
C ILE A 154 -14.41 -2.63 -30.30
N ILE A 155 -15.27 -2.70 -31.32
CA ILE A 155 -16.70 -2.45 -31.19
C ILE A 155 -17.43 -3.78 -31.06
N ALA A 156 -18.34 -3.86 -30.09
CA ALA A 156 -19.16 -5.04 -29.85
C ALA A 156 -20.08 -5.34 -31.04
N GLU A 157 -19.92 -6.50 -31.67
CA GLU A 157 -20.76 -6.92 -32.81
C GLU A 157 -22.18 -7.34 -32.37
N ASP A 158 -22.31 -7.73 -31.10
CA ASP A 158 -23.54 -8.10 -30.41
C ASP A 158 -23.44 -7.72 -28.92
N SER A 159 -24.56 -7.77 -28.18
CA SER A 159 -24.55 -7.61 -26.73
C SER A 159 -23.87 -8.81 -26.05
N GLY A 160 -23.27 -8.59 -24.87
CA GLY A 160 -22.52 -9.63 -24.19
C GLY A 160 -21.86 -9.18 -22.90
N THR A 161 -20.95 -10.00 -22.39
CA THR A 161 -20.20 -9.74 -21.16
C THR A 161 -18.71 -9.98 -21.34
N VAL A 162 -17.88 -9.18 -20.66
CA VAL A 162 -16.48 -9.51 -20.44
C VAL A 162 -16.42 -10.67 -19.44
N VAL A 163 -15.66 -11.70 -19.78
CA VAL A 163 -15.48 -12.92 -18.97
C VAL A 163 -14.12 -12.95 -18.28
N SER A 164 -13.08 -12.48 -18.97
CA SER A 164 -11.73 -12.34 -18.40
C SER A 164 -10.91 -11.34 -19.20
N SER A 165 -10.00 -10.65 -18.52
CA SER A 165 -9.06 -9.71 -19.12
C SER A 165 -7.76 -9.67 -18.33
N GLU A 166 -7.32 -10.79 -17.76
CA GLU A 166 -6.14 -10.82 -16.91
C GLU A 166 -4.87 -10.47 -17.69
N ARG A 167 -4.00 -9.69 -17.06
CA ARG A 167 -2.63 -9.45 -17.53
C ARG A 167 -1.71 -10.22 -16.60
N THR A 168 -0.86 -11.09 -17.14
CA THR A 168 -0.03 -12.01 -16.35
C THR A 168 1.46 -11.69 -16.40
N SER A 169 1.87 -10.65 -17.12
CA SER A 169 3.27 -10.26 -17.28
C SER A 169 3.41 -8.79 -17.63
N ASP A 170 4.65 -8.35 -17.79
CA ASP A 170 5.03 -7.04 -18.30
C ASP A 170 4.75 -6.78 -19.79
N SER A 171 4.16 -7.77 -20.47
CA SER A 171 3.78 -7.65 -21.88
C SER A 171 2.89 -6.44 -22.14
N PRO A 172 3.17 -5.65 -23.19
CA PRO A 172 2.27 -4.59 -23.65
C PRO A 172 0.98 -5.15 -24.28
N ASN A 173 1.00 -6.44 -24.65
CA ASN A 173 -0.10 -7.17 -25.28
C ASN A 173 -0.82 -8.03 -24.23
N PHE A 174 -2.14 -8.10 -24.35
CA PHE A 174 -2.97 -8.98 -23.53
C PHE A 174 -4.23 -9.40 -24.30
N VAL A 175 -5.02 -10.29 -23.71
CA VAL A 175 -6.21 -10.85 -24.34
C VAL A 175 -7.43 -10.55 -23.49
N VAL A 176 -8.53 -10.18 -24.14
CA VAL A 176 -9.85 -10.08 -23.52
C VAL A 176 -10.72 -11.23 -24.02
N TYR A 177 -11.39 -11.91 -23.11
CA TYR A 177 -12.39 -12.93 -23.38
C TYR A 177 -13.76 -12.32 -23.15
N VAL A 178 -14.62 -12.41 -24.17
CA VAL A 178 -16.01 -11.95 -24.08
C VAL A 178 -16.97 -13.07 -24.45
N GLN A 179 -18.16 -13.06 -23.88
CA GLN A 179 -19.24 -13.96 -24.28
C GLN A 179 -20.40 -13.13 -24.80
N TYR A 180 -20.71 -13.28 -26.09
CA TYR A 180 -21.86 -12.64 -26.71
C TYR A 180 -23.14 -13.39 -26.37
N ASP A 181 -24.26 -12.69 -26.22
CA ASP A 181 -25.56 -13.28 -25.86
C ASP A 181 -26.06 -14.27 -26.92
N SER A 182 -25.68 -14.10 -28.18
CA SER A 182 -25.99 -15.01 -29.29
C SER A 182 -25.13 -16.27 -29.34
N SER A 183 -24.11 -16.40 -28.49
CA SER A 183 -23.13 -17.49 -28.51
C SER A 183 -22.87 -18.06 -27.13
N GLU A 184 -22.95 -19.38 -27.00
CA GLU A 184 -22.48 -20.08 -25.80
C GLU A 184 -20.94 -20.17 -25.71
N LYS A 185 -20.22 -19.78 -26.77
CA LYS A 185 -18.76 -19.79 -26.82
C LYS A 185 -18.18 -18.41 -26.53
N GLU A 186 -17.09 -18.41 -25.75
CA GLU A 186 -16.24 -17.24 -25.57
C GLU A 186 -15.53 -16.86 -26.87
N THR A 187 -15.47 -15.55 -27.12
CA THR A 187 -14.70 -14.92 -28.18
C THR A 187 -13.42 -14.33 -27.59
N LYS A 188 -12.29 -14.67 -28.22
CA LYS A 188 -10.97 -14.18 -27.86
C LYS A 188 -10.64 -12.92 -28.65
N ILE A 189 -10.37 -11.82 -27.97
CA ILE A 189 -10.01 -10.53 -28.56
C ILE A 189 -8.55 -10.22 -28.18
N PRO A 190 -7.58 -10.39 -29.11
CA PRO A 190 -6.20 -10.00 -28.86
C PRO A 190 -6.05 -8.47 -28.92
N LEU A 191 -5.40 -7.89 -27.91
CA LEU A 191 -5.08 -6.47 -27.84
C LEU A 191 -3.57 -6.30 -27.98
N GLU A 192 -3.13 -5.88 -29.17
CA GLU A 192 -1.71 -5.81 -29.56
C GLU A 192 -1.25 -4.38 -29.81
N ARG A 193 -0.11 -4.02 -29.21
CA ARG A 193 0.58 -2.74 -29.43
C ARG A 193 2.09 -2.90 -29.35
N ASN A 194 2.79 -1.98 -30.01
CA ASN A 194 4.22 -1.84 -29.79
C ASN A 194 4.49 -1.08 -28.47
N LEU A 195 5.68 -1.29 -27.90
CA LEU A 195 6.14 -0.54 -26.74
C LEU A 195 6.17 0.97 -27.07
N GLY A 196 5.68 1.79 -26.14
CA GLY A 196 5.60 3.25 -26.30
C GLY A 196 4.41 3.75 -27.11
N GLU A 197 3.66 2.88 -27.79
CA GLU A 197 2.38 3.27 -28.38
C GLU A 197 1.30 3.42 -27.30
N PRO A 198 0.27 4.27 -27.54
CA PRO A 198 -0.91 4.37 -26.70
C PRO A 198 -1.45 3.00 -26.27
N ARG A 199 -1.64 2.82 -24.96
CA ARG A 199 -2.12 1.57 -24.39
C ARG A 199 -3.60 1.33 -24.71
N TYR A 200 -4.00 0.07 -24.81
CA TYR A 200 -5.42 -0.27 -24.75
C TYR A 200 -5.96 -0.09 -23.34
N VAL A 201 -7.16 0.46 -23.27
CA VAL A 201 -8.01 0.46 -22.07
C VAL A 201 -9.28 -0.33 -22.36
N LEU A 202 -9.82 -0.95 -21.32
CA LEU A 202 -11.07 -1.70 -21.38
C LEU A 202 -12.16 -0.88 -20.66
N LEU A 203 -13.34 -0.75 -21.25
CA LEU A 203 -14.42 0.09 -20.72
C LEU A 203 -15.47 -0.68 -19.90
N PHE A 204 -15.24 -1.97 -19.68
CA PHE A 204 -16.10 -2.88 -18.94
C PHE A 204 -15.22 -3.71 -18.00
N ASP A 205 -15.71 -3.99 -16.79
CA ASP A 205 -14.97 -4.79 -15.83
C ASP A 205 -15.20 -6.29 -16.07
N THR A 206 -14.45 -7.15 -15.39
CA THR A 206 -14.67 -8.61 -15.48
C THR A 206 -15.88 -9.05 -14.64
N TYR A 207 -16.21 -8.29 -13.61
CA TYR A 207 -17.24 -8.65 -12.63
C TYR A 207 -18.49 -7.76 -12.75
N PRO A 208 -19.69 -8.29 -12.48
CA PRO A 208 -20.91 -7.49 -12.43
C PRO A 208 -20.82 -6.33 -11.42
N PRO A 209 -21.58 -5.23 -11.63
CA PRO A 209 -22.56 -5.02 -12.69
C PRO A 209 -21.98 -4.40 -13.98
N THR A 210 -20.70 -4.03 -14.00
CA THR A 210 -20.05 -3.25 -15.07
C THR A 210 -19.39 -4.11 -16.14
N ASN A 211 -19.63 -5.43 -16.13
CA ASN A 211 -19.08 -6.36 -17.11
C ASN A 211 -19.90 -6.55 -18.38
N ARG A 212 -21.13 -6.00 -18.44
CA ARG A 212 -22.05 -6.20 -19.56
C ARG A 212 -22.01 -5.01 -20.53
N PHE A 213 -21.90 -5.30 -21.82
CA PHE A 213 -21.91 -4.34 -22.92
C PHE A 213 -23.08 -4.61 -23.89
N GLN A 214 -23.48 -3.58 -24.62
CA GLN A 214 -24.47 -3.68 -25.70
C GLN A 214 -23.80 -3.73 -27.07
N LYS A 215 -24.52 -4.26 -28.05
CA LYS A 215 -24.13 -4.14 -29.45
C LYS A 215 -23.84 -2.69 -29.83
N GLY A 216 -22.67 -2.45 -30.42
CA GLY A 216 -22.20 -1.13 -30.83
C GLY A 216 -21.39 -0.39 -29.77
N ASP A 217 -21.31 -0.90 -28.54
CA ASP A 217 -20.43 -0.33 -27.52
C ASP A 217 -18.95 -0.57 -27.87
N ILE A 218 -18.09 0.37 -27.48
CA ILE A 218 -16.63 0.19 -27.54
C ILE A 218 -16.21 -0.66 -26.34
N ILE A 219 -15.77 -1.90 -26.59
CA ILE A 219 -15.26 -2.79 -25.55
C ILE A 219 -13.89 -2.29 -25.08
N ALA A 220 -12.98 -2.10 -26.03
CA ALA A 220 -11.61 -1.67 -25.80
C ALA A 220 -11.16 -0.69 -26.88
N ALA A 221 -10.28 0.24 -26.51
CA ALA A 221 -9.69 1.20 -27.44
C ALA A 221 -8.34 1.70 -26.93
N ARG A 222 -7.52 2.26 -27.83
CA ARG A 222 -6.29 2.94 -27.44
C ARG A 222 -6.62 4.30 -26.81
N LEU A 223 -5.94 4.66 -25.72
CA LEU A 223 -6.18 5.90 -24.98
C LEU A 223 -5.04 6.89 -25.17
N THR A 224 -5.35 8.15 -25.48
CA THR A 224 -4.38 9.25 -25.45
C THR A 224 -5.02 10.49 -24.84
N VAL A 225 -4.58 10.85 -23.64
CA VAL A 225 -5.00 12.08 -22.96
C VAL A 225 -3.95 13.15 -23.24
N PRO A 226 -4.23 14.16 -24.08
CA PRO A 226 -3.25 15.18 -24.39
C PRO A 226 -3.09 16.16 -23.20
N PRO A 227 -1.91 16.77 -23.06
CA PRO A 227 -1.63 17.75 -22.01
C PRO A 227 -2.45 19.03 -22.20
N GLY A 228 -2.62 19.78 -21.12
CA GLY A 228 -3.13 21.15 -21.14
C GLY A 228 -4.64 21.31 -21.03
N GLN A 229 -5.42 20.23 -20.89
CA GLN A 229 -6.86 20.30 -20.69
C GLN A 229 -7.18 20.53 -19.21
N ASN A 230 -8.11 21.45 -18.92
CA ASN A 230 -8.66 21.58 -17.57
C ASN A 230 -9.55 20.39 -17.28
N VAL A 231 -9.37 19.77 -16.11
CA VAL A 231 -10.05 18.55 -15.71
C VAL A 231 -10.43 18.60 -14.24
N GLU A 232 -11.52 17.92 -13.93
CA GLU A 232 -11.89 17.57 -12.56
C GLU A 232 -11.23 16.23 -12.21
N VAL A 233 -10.47 16.21 -11.12
CA VAL A 233 -9.80 15.02 -10.60
C VAL A 233 -10.61 14.49 -9.43
N TYR A 234 -10.89 13.19 -9.46
CA TYR A 234 -11.65 12.51 -8.42
C TYR A 234 -10.72 11.65 -7.58
N GLN A 235 -11.13 11.42 -6.33
CA GLN A 235 -10.48 10.47 -5.43
C GLN A 235 -11.30 9.19 -5.36
N GLN A 236 -10.63 8.07 -5.58
CA GLN A 236 -11.18 6.73 -5.40
C GLN A 236 -10.48 6.06 -4.23
N LYS A 237 -11.26 5.44 -3.35
CA LYS A 237 -10.73 4.67 -2.23
C LYS A 237 -10.07 3.40 -2.75
N GLU A 238 -8.90 3.10 -2.19
CA GLU A 238 -8.16 1.88 -2.50
C GLU A 238 -8.20 0.91 -1.33
N GLU A 239 -8.83 -0.24 -1.56
CA GLU A 239 -9.03 -1.30 -0.56
C GLU A 239 -7.74 -1.65 0.20
N TYR A 240 -6.61 -1.68 -0.50
CA TYR A 240 -5.29 -1.91 0.11
C TYR A 240 -5.02 -0.94 1.28
N TYR A 241 -5.24 0.37 1.09
CA TYR A 241 -5.01 1.35 2.14
C TYR A 241 -6.16 1.39 3.17
N GLU A 242 -7.35 0.92 2.80
CA GLU A 242 -8.50 0.85 3.70
C GLU A 242 -8.36 -0.24 4.77
N GLN A 243 -7.52 -1.27 4.56
CA GLN A 243 -7.42 -2.39 5.53
C GLN A 243 -6.97 -1.99 6.93
N PHE A 244 -6.34 -0.82 7.09
CA PHE A 244 -5.97 -0.36 8.43
C PHE A 244 -7.10 0.43 9.12
N ILE A 245 -8.17 0.83 8.40
CA ILE A 245 -9.30 1.58 8.97
C ILE A 245 -10.00 0.79 10.07
N PRO A 246 -10.40 -0.49 9.90
CA PRO A 246 -11.07 -1.23 10.96
C PRO A 246 -10.20 -1.38 12.22
N VAL A 247 -8.88 -1.46 12.05
CA VAL A 247 -7.91 -1.49 13.17
C VAL A 247 -7.96 -0.18 13.96
N LEU A 248 -7.95 0.96 13.27
CA LEU A 248 -8.07 2.26 13.91
C LEU A 248 -9.41 2.47 14.59
N GLU A 249 -10.52 2.05 13.96
CA GLU A 249 -11.85 2.17 14.55
C GLU A 249 -11.97 1.36 15.85
N GLN A 250 -11.48 0.11 15.85
CA GLN A 250 -11.46 -0.72 17.06
C GLN A 250 -10.57 -0.12 18.16
N PHE A 251 -9.37 0.33 17.82
CA PHE A 251 -8.48 0.97 18.80
C PHE A 251 -9.00 2.33 19.27
N GLN A 252 -9.71 3.07 18.42
CA GLN A 252 -10.40 4.30 18.79
C GLN A 252 -11.50 4.03 19.83
N HIS A 253 -12.33 3.00 19.62
CA HIS A 253 -13.32 2.60 20.64
C HIS A 253 -12.63 2.22 21.95
N TYR A 254 -11.51 1.49 21.90
CA TYR A 254 -10.69 1.21 23.08
C TYR A 254 -10.25 2.49 23.81
N LEU A 255 -9.75 3.50 23.09
CA LEU A 255 -9.37 4.79 23.70
C LEU A 255 -10.57 5.54 24.31
N GLN A 256 -11.73 5.48 23.66
CA GLN A 256 -12.97 6.08 24.17
C GLN A 256 -13.43 5.40 25.47
N ASP A 257 -13.27 4.09 25.57
CA ASP A 257 -13.53 3.32 26.78
C ASP A 257 -12.55 3.67 27.91
N GLU A 258 -11.28 3.91 27.58
CA GLU A 258 -10.23 4.39 28.50
C GLU A 258 -10.39 5.87 28.92
N GLY A 259 -11.36 6.59 28.35
CA GLY A 259 -11.76 7.94 28.78
C GLY A 259 -11.54 9.06 27.77
N HIS A 260 -10.93 8.78 26.62
CA HIS A 260 -10.74 9.75 25.52
C HIS A 260 -12.01 9.81 24.65
N LYS A 261 -13.08 10.39 25.19
CA LYS A 261 -14.45 10.29 24.61
C LYS A 261 -14.57 10.85 23.19
N ASP A 262 -13.76 11.84 22.84
CA ASP A 262 -13.77 12.46 21.51
C ASP A 262 -12.67 11.89 20.59
N ALA A 263 -12.14 10.70 20.90
CA ALA A 263 -11.06 10.14 20.10
C ALA A 263 -11.47 9.92 18.64
N GLN A 264 -10.70 10.48 17.72
CA GLN A 264 -10.87 10.37 16.26
C GLN A 264 -9.52 10.09 15.58
N LEU A 265 -9.22 8.81 15.36
CA LEU A 265 -7.97 8.38 14.72
C LEU A 265 -8.09 8.44 13.20
N ARG A 266 -7.01 8.84 12.52
CA ARG A 266 -7.03 9.06 11.07
C ARG A 266 -5.81 8.48 10.35
N MET A 267 -6.08 7.82 9.22
CA MET A 267 -5.06 7.54 8.21
C MET A 267 -4.43 8.86 7.72
N GLY A 268 -3.12 8.85 7.51
CA GLY A 268 -2.34 10.03 7.13
C GLY A 268 -1.98 10.97 8.29
N GLU A 269 -2.60 10.82 9.47
CA GLU A 269 -2.22 11.59 10.67
C GLU A 269 -1.66 10.66 11.75
N ASP A 270 -2.43 9.69 12.21
CA ASP A 270 -2.05 8.74 13.26
C ASP A 270 -1.31 7.52 12.71
N VAL A 271 -1.54 7.22 11.43
CA VAL A 271 -0.87 6.18 10.65
C VAL A 271 -0.23 6.83 9.43
N CYS A 272 1.09 6.66 9.27
CA CYS A 272 1.78 6.97 8.03
C CYS A 272 2.02 5.69 7.23
N GLN A 273 2.09 5.82 5.91
CA GLN A 273 2.19 4.68 5.00
C GLN A 273 3.38 4.85 4.08
N LEU A 274 4.12 3.78 3.87
CA LEU A 274 5.35 3.80 3.09
C LEU A 274 5.48 2.47 2.35
N ASP A 275 6.32 2.44 1.33
CA ASP A 275 6.72 1.21 0.67
C ASP A 275 8.23 1.00 0.75
N MET A 276 8.65 -0.27 0.74
CA MET A 276 10.06 -0.64 0.65
C MET A 276 10.72 -0.12 -0.64
N VAL A 277 9.93 -0.02 -1.70
CA VAL A 277 10.36 0.39 -3.04
C VAL A 277 9.57 1.63 -3.44
N ALA A 278 10.26 2.73 -3.73
CA ALA A 278 9.60 4.00 -4.11
C ALA A 278 8.95 3.93 -5.51
N CYS A 279 9.34 2.97 -6.34
CA CYS A 279 8.90 2.81 -7.71
C CYS A 279 7.60 1.98 -7.78
N ALA A 280 6.53 2.56 -8.31
CA ALA A 280 5.27 1.82 -8.50
C ALA A 280 5.41 0.71 -9.54
N SER A 281 4.94 -0.49 -9.20
CA SER A 281 4.86 -1.66 -10.08
C SER A 281 3.41 -2.14 -10.24
N PRO A 282 3.07 -2.92 -11.27
CA PRO A 282 1.74 -3.52 -11.38
C PRO A 282 1.56 -4.74 -10.46
N HIS A 283 2.65 -5.47 -10.24
CA HIS A 283 2.72 -6.62 -9.35
C HIS A 283 4.18 -6.80 -8.93
N TRP A 284 4.40 -7.57 -7.87
CA TRP A 284 5.74 -7.94 -7.44
C TRP A 284 6.05 -9.41 -7.75
N SER A 285 6.52 -9.65 -8.97
CA SER A 285 7.11 -10.94 -9.35
C SER A 285 7.98 -10.77 -10.60
N PRO A 286 8.86 -11.74 -10.90
CA PRO A 286 9.73 -11.68 -12.09
C PRO A 286 8.95 -11.41 -13.39
N ASP A 287 7.79 -12.01 -13.59
CA ASP A 287 6.99 -11.86 -14.82
C ASP A 287 6.54 -10.42 -15.07
N TYR A 288 6.39 -9.63 -14.00
CA TYR A 288 6.06 -8.20 -14.07
C TYR A 288 7.26 -7.31 -13.82
N LEU A 289 8.46 -7.83 -13.64
CA LEU A 289 9.63 -7.05 -13.29
C LEU A 289 10.80 -7.33 -14.24
N GLY A 290 10.52 -7.72 -15.49
CA GLY A 290 11.54 -7.92 -16.53
C GLY A 290 11.91 -9.38 -16.75
N GLY A 291 11.05 -10.30 -16.31
CA GLY A 291 11.12 -11.74 -16.57
C GLY A 291 12.17 -12.50 -15.76
N THR A 292 12.87 -11.87 -14.82
CA THR A 292 13.95 -12.51 -14.04
C THR A 292 13.99 -12.04 -12.58
N SER A 293 14.36 -12.95 -11.67
CA SER A 293 14.62 -12.60 -10.26
C SER A 293 15.77 -11.61 -10.09
N GLN A 294 16.73 -11.58 -11.01
CA GLN A 294 17.84 -10.62 -10.98
C GLN A 294 17.36 -9.16 -11.13
N SER A 295 16.33 -8.93 -11.94
CA SER A 295 15.76 -7.59 -12.12
C SER A 295 15.06 -7.12 -10.84
N GLU A 296 14.30 -8.03 -10.20
CA GLU A 296 13.73 -7.79 -8.87
C GLU A 296 14.81 -7.45 -7.83
N ASN A 297 15.86 -8.28 -7.73
CA ASN A 297 16.99 -8.05 -6.83
C ASN A 297 17.69 -6.71 -7.08
N THR A 298 17.78 -6.28 -8.34
CA THR A 298 18.37 -4.98 -8.70
C THR A 298 17.52 -3.82 -8.17
N ILE A 299 16.19 -3.90 -8.28
CA ILE A 299 15.26 -2.90 -7.76
C ILE A 299 15.36 -2.84 -6.23
N ILE A 300 15.34 -4.00 -5.57
CA ILE A 300 15.48 -4.13 -4.10
C ILE A 300 16.79 -3.50 -3.66
N THR A 301 17.91 -3.92 -4.25
CA THR A 301 19.24 -3.42 -3.90
C THR A 301 19.30 -1.90 -4.02
N ASN A 302 18.76 -1.34 -5.10
CA ASN A 302 18.78 0.11 -5.32
C ASN A 302 17.93 0.87 -4.29
N CYS A 303 16.68 0.47 -4.05
CA CYS A 303 15.77 1.22 -3.18
C CYS A 303 16.00 0.96 -1.68
N VAL A 304 16.19 -0.30 -1.32
CA VAL A 304 16.22 -0.76 0.07
C VAL A 304 17.61 -0.64 0.68
N SER A 305 18.65 -1.00 -0.07
CA SER A 305 20.02 -1.08 0.47
C SER A 305 20.86 0.14 0.10
N THR A 306 21.04 0.41 -1.20
CA THR A 306 21.91 1.48 -1.69
C THR A 306 21.40 2.86 -1.34
N ASN A 307 20.14 3.18 -1.67
CA ASN A 307 19.56 4.48 -1.33
C ASN A 307 18.93 4.50 0.07
N ALA A 308 18.52 3.34 0.57
CA ALA A 308 17.90 3.14 1.87
C ALA A 308 16.73 4.09 2.16
N PHE A 309 15.88 4.34 1.15
CA PHE A 309 14.80 5.33 1.27
C PHE A 309 13.81 4.99 2.39
N ALA A 310 13.43 3.71 2.51
CA ALA A 310 12.55 3.26 3.57
C ALA A 310 13.18 3.46 4.96
N MET A 311 14.48 3.12 5.11
CA MET A 311 15.19 3.26 6.37
C MET A 311 15.38 4.73 6.77
N LYS A 312 15.71 5.60 5.83
CA LYS A 312 15.79 7.06 6.07
C LYS A 312 14.48 7.62 6.64
N GLN A 313 13.34 7.16 6.10
CA GLN A 313 12.03 7.57 6.60
C GLN A 313 11.69 6.91 7.95
N LEU A 314 12.12 5.67 8.19
CA LEU A 314 11.97 5.00 9.48
C LEU A 314 12.75 5.71 10.60
N VAL A 315 14.01 6.09 10.35
CA VAL A 315 14.83 6.78 11.36
C VAL A 315 14.38 8.21 11.64
N GLN A 316 13.77 8.87 10.65
CA GLN A 316 13.17 10.18 10.87
C GLN A 316 11.83 10.07 11.61
N THR A 317 11.01 9.09 11.25
CA THR A 317 9.69 8.89 11.85
C THR A 317 9.78 8.34 13.25
N ARG A 318 10.67 7.38 13.50
CA ARG A 318 10.81 6.67 14.80
C ARG A 318 9.46 6.12 15.30
N PRO A 319 8.72 5.35 14.48
CA PRO A 319 7.39 4.87 14.87
C PRO A 319 7.49 3.96 16.11
N VAL A 320 6.45 3.99 16.94
CA VAL A 320 6.31 3.10 18.09
C VAL A 320 6.09 1.66 17.61
N VAL A 321 5.29 1.52 16.55
CA VAL A 321 4.96 0.24 15.92
C VAL A 321 5.02 0.36 14.39
N LEU A 322 5.59 -0.67 13.78
CA LEU A 322 5.74 -0.84 12.34
C LEU A 322 5.01 -2.11 11.92
N PHE A 323 4.01 -1.95 11.05
CA PHE A 323 3.31 -3.05 10.39
C PHE A 323 3.96 -3.31 9.02
N LEU A 324 4.65 -4.43 8.86
CA LEU A 324 5.18 -4.90 7.59
C LEU A 324 4.09 -5.69 6.86
N VAL A 325 3.64 -5.18 5.73
CA VAL A 325 2.47 -5.67 5.02
C VAL A 325 2.86 -6.79 4.05
N GLY A 326 2.56 -8.03 4.43
CA GLY A 326 2.82 -9.23 3.65
C GLY A 326 4.24 -9.78 3.81
N GLU A 327 4.39 -11.05 3.42
CA GLU A 327 5.64 -11.80 3.53
C GLU A 327 6.75 -11.21 2.66
N ALA A 328 6.47 -10.80 1.42
CA ALA A 328 7.46 -10.20 0.52
C ALA A 328 8.11 -8.95 1.14
N THR A 329 7.32 -8.09 1.76
CA THR A 329 7.80 -6.90 2.47
C THR A 329 8.68 -7.27 3.65
N TYR A 330 8.26 -8.25 4.46
CA TYR A 330 9.07 -8.76 5.56
C TYR A 330 10.39 -9.35 5.07
N THR A 331 10.38 -10.19 4.04
CA THR A 331 11.59 -10.81 3.47
C THR A 331 12.60 -9.77 2.98
N MET A 332 12.15 -8.69 2.32
CA MET A 332 13.04 -7.59 1.95
C MET A 332 13.61 -6.87 3.18
N PHE A 333 12.74 -6.58 4.16
CA PHE A 333 13.13 -5.86 5.36
C PHE A 333 14.10 -6.68 6.24
N GLU A 334 13.84 -7.97 6.40
CA GLU A 334 14.67 -8.93 7.14
C GLU A 334 15.98 -9.20 6.41
N GLY A 335 15.97 -9.39 5.09
CA GLY A 335 17.18 -9.54 4.30
C GLY A 335 18.12 -8.34 4.45
N ALA A 336 17.58 -7.12 4.39
CA ALA A 336 18.37 -5.90 4.50
C ALA A 336 18.73 -5.53 5.95
N PHE A 337 17.84 -5.75 6.92
CA PHE A 337 17.97 -5.18 8.27
C PHE A 337 17.77 -6.18 9.42
N GLY A 338 17.68 -7.48 9.11
CA GLY A 338 17.32 -8.54 10.05
C GLY A 338 18.21 -8.66 11.27
N LYS A 339 19.49 -8.24 11.19
CA LYS A 339 20.37 -8.26 12.36
C LYS A 339 19.94 -7.31 13.50
N TYR A 340 19.05 -6.36 13.20
CA TYR A 340 18.48 -5.43 14.16
C TYR A 340 17.10 -5.89 14.64
N ILE A 341 16.56 -6.97 14.08
CA ILE A 341 15.32 -7.59 14.53
C ILE A 341 15.65 -8.50 15.72
N SER A 342 14.92 -8.31 16.81
CA SER A 342 15.02 -9.12 18.02
C SER A 342 13.64 -9.69 18.34
N ALA A 343 13.55 -11.01 18.34
CA ALA A 343 12.36 -11.77 18.72
C ALA A 343 12.77 -12.94 19.63
N ASN A 344 11.90 -13.32 20.56
CA ASN A 344 12.11 -14.46 21.45
C ASN A 344 10.83 -15.28 21.59
N PRO A 345 10.73 -16.47 20.97
CA PRO A 345 11.75 -17.14 20.16
C PRO A 345 12.08 -16.37 18.86
N PRO A 346 13.21 -16.66 18.20
CA PRO A 346 13.49 -16.15 16.87
C PRO A 346 12.35 -16.48 15.89
N LEU A 347 12.09 -15.56 14.95
CA LEU A 347 11.09 -15.80 13.91
C LEU A 347 11.51 -16.97 13.01
N PRO A 348 10.57 -17.79 12.53
CA PRO A 348 10.89 -18.93 11.67
C PRO A 348 11.47 -18.45 10.34
N SER A 349 12.54 -19.10 9.88
CA SER A 349 13.11 -18.85 8.54
C SER A 349 12.26 -19.41 7.40
N HIS A 350 11.37 -20.36 7.73
CA HIS A 350 10.42 -20.99 6.81
C HIS A 350 9.05 -20.99 7.51
N PRO A 351 8.28 -19.90 7.42
CA PRO A 351 6.95 -19.84 8.01
C PRO A 351 6.00 -20.80 7.29
N GLU A 352 5.39 -21.74 8.02
CA GLU A 352 4.55 -22.81 7.46
C GLU A 352 3.30 -22.29 6.73
N ASP A 353 2.68 -21.24 7.27
CA ASP A 353 1.52 -20.54 6.70
C ASP A 353 1.90 -19.10 6.30
N GLY A 354 3.12 -18.94 5.78
CA GLY A 354 3.65 -17.67 5.28
C GLY A 354 3.44 -16.50 6.26
N ALA A 355 2.83 -15.41 5.75
CA ALA A 355 2.54 -14.22 6.53
C ALA A 355 1.68 -14.47 7.80
N PHE A 356 0.80 -15.48 7.83
CA PHE A 356 -0.03 -15.77 9.01
C PHE A 356 0.78 -16.37 10.17
N THR A 357 1.78 -17.21 9.85
CA THR A 357 2.74 -17.70 10.86
C THR A 357 3.53 -16.53 11.46
N LEU A 358 4.05 -15.64 10.60
CA LEU A 358 4.78 -14.45 11.04
C LEU A 358 3.89 -13.49 11.84
N PHE A 359 2.63 -13.31 11.43
CA PHE A 359 1.64 -12.49 12.14
C PHE A 359 1.45 -12.97 13.56
N ARG A 360 1.22 -14.28 13.76
CA ARG A 360 1.12 -14.86 15.09
C ARG A 360 2.37 -14.64 15.93
N SER A 361 3.56 -14.90 15.37
CA SER A 361 4.82 -14.75 16.10
C SER A 361 5.14 -13.30 16.46
N THR A 362 4.65 -12.33 15.69
CA THR A 362 4.96 -10.91 15.89
C THR A 362 3.88 -10.13 16.65
N THR A 363 2.72 -10.75 16.88
CA THR A 363 1.62 -10.21 17.70
C THR A 363 1.62 -10.72 19.13
N ASP A 364 2.56 -11.59 19.51
CA ASP A 364 2.78 -11.98 20.92
C ASP A 364 3.19 -10.74 21.75
N THR A 365 2.27 -10.27 22.59
CA THR A 365 2.46 -9.08 23.43
C THR A 365 3.38 -9.34 24.62
N ASP A 366 3.54 -10.60 25.03
CA ASP A 366 4.44 -11.00 26.12
C ASP A 366 5.89 -11.06 25.64
N ASN A 367 6.11 -11.42 24.36
CA ASN A 367 7.42 -11.46 23.73
C ASN A 367 7.46 -10.66 22.41
N PRO A 368 7.36 -9.32 22.47
CA PRO A 368 7.21 -8.51 21.26
C PRO A 368 8.45 -8.60 20.37
N CYS A 369 8.23 -8.84 19.08
CA CYS A 369 9.24 -8.67 18.05
C CYS A 369 9.56 -7.18 17.88
N VAL A 370 10.84 -6.82 17.87
CA VAL A 370 11.27 -5.42 17.85
C VAL A 370 12.45 -5.18 16.93
N PHE A 371 12.41 -4.07 16.20
CA PHE A 371 13.58 -3.47 15.56
C PHE A 371 14.34 -2.64 16.60
N ARG A 372 15.63 -2.93 16.84
CA ARG A 372 16.48 -2.18 17.78
C ARG A 372 17.77 -1.73 17.13
N PHE A 373 18.03 -0.43 17.20
CA PHE A 373 19.29 0.16 16.78
C PHE A 373 19.77 1.21 17.77
N SER A 374 21.07 1.25 18.02
CA SER A 374 21.70 2.35 18.75
C SER A 374 23.08 2.62 18.18
N THR A 375 23.42 3.89 18.03
CA THR A 375 24.74 4.34 17.58
C THR A 375 25.10 5.68 18.23
N THR A 376 26.35 6.10 18.08
CA THR A 376 26.82 7.45 18.38
C THR A 376 27.58 7.95 17.17
N ILE A 377 27.14 9.06 16.59
CA ILE A 377 27.73 9.69 15.40
C ILE A 377 27.97 11.15 15.75
N ASP A 378 29.19 11.65 15.52
CA ASP A 378 29.57 13.03 15.83
C ASP A 378 29.17 13.46 17.25
N GLU A 379 29.47 12.60 18.25
CA GLU A 379 29.14 12.75 19.68
C GLU A 379 27.64 12.74 20.03
N MET A 380 26.75 12.67 19.05
CA MET A 380 25.31 12.58 19.26
C MET A 380 24.86 11.11 19.28
N LYS A 381 24.17 10.73 20.36
CA LYS A 381 23.58 9.41 20.50
C LYS A 381 22.26 9.33 19.73
N TYR A 382 22.08 8.25 18.99
CA TYR A 382 20.81 7.88 18.41
C TYR A 382 20.41 6.49 18.89
N SER A 383 19.16 6.32 19.31
CA SER A 383 18.57 5.00 19.56
C SER A 383 17.15 4.92 19.03
N LEU A 384 16.80 3.78 18.46
CA LEU A 384 15.46 3.45 17.97
C LEU A 384 15.04 2.09 18.52
N THR A 385 13.82 1.99 19.00
CA THR A 385 13.15 0.72 19.29
C THR A 385 11.72 0.81 18.79
N THR A 386 11.36 -0.06 17.86
CA THR A 386 10.05 -0.10 17.21
C THR A 386 9.52 -1.52 17.29
N GLN A 387 8.29 -1.72 17.75
CA GLN A 387 7.65 -3.03 17.66
C GLN A 387 7.34 -3.37 16.20
N ILE A 388 7.69 -4.57 15.76
CA ILE A 388 7.37 -5.07 14.42
C ILE A 388 6.16 -5.99 14.52
N VAL A 389 5.20 -5.79 13.63
CA VAL A 389 4.12 -6.74 13.33
C VAL A 389 4.16 -7.05 11.85
N VAL A 390 4.22 -8.33 11.47
CA VAL A 390 4.13 -8.75 10.07
C VAL A 390 2.70 -9.16 9.79
N THR A 391 1.99 -8.49 8.89
CA THR A 391 0.58 -8.80 8.60
C THR A 391 0.45 -9.66 7.34
N PRO A 392 -0.68 -10.37 7.17
CA PRO A 392 -1.13 -10.76 5.83
C PRO A 392 -1.18 -9.56 4.88
N HIS A 393 -1.06 -9.82 3.57
CA HIS A 393 -1.00 -8.75 2.58
C HIS A 393 -2.37 -8.05 2.43
N PHE A 394 -2.37 -6.72 2.38
CA PHE A 394 -3.58 -5.89 2.42
C PHE A 394 -4.46 -5.98 1.15
N SER A 395 -3.89 -6.36 0.00
CA SER A 395 -4.67 -6.45 -1.26
C SER A 395 -5.74 -7.54 -1.29
N TYR A 396 -5.77 -8.46 -0.33
CA TYR A 396 -6.71 -9.57 -0.32
C TYR A 396 -7.64 -9.43 0.88
N ALA A 397 -8.88 -8.96 0.66
CA ALA A 397 -9.86 -8.76 1.72
C ALA A 397 -10.15 -10.04 2.52
N SER A 398 -10.10 -11.21 1.87
CA SER A 398 -10.26 -12.50 2.52
C SER A 398 -9.22 -12.77 3.61
N ASN A 399 -8.00 -12.21 3.51
CA ASN A 399 -6.99 -12.33 4.56
C ASN A 399 -7.42 -11.68 5.89
N PHE A 400 -8.38 -10.75 5.84
CA PHE A 400 -8.82 -9.95 6.98
C PHE A 400 -10.19 -10.38 7.52
N LEU A 401 -10.82 -11.37 6.91
CA LEU A 401 -11.96 -12.07 7.51
C LEU A 401 -11.48 -12.88 8.72
N PRO A 402 -12.27 -12.95 9.81
CA PRO A 402 -12.04 -13.94 10.86
C PRO A 402 -12.04 -15.33 10.24
N GLN A 403 -11.00 -16.13 10.49
CA GLN A 403 -10.84 -17.40 9.78
C GLN A 403 -10.05 -18.42 10.60
N PHE A 404 -10.33 -19.70 10.35
CA PHE A 404 -9.49 -20.80 10.80
C PHE A 404 -8.60 -21.25 9.66
N ARG A 405 -7.32 -21.46 9.93
CA ARG A 405 -6.34 -21.95 8.96
C ARG A 405 -5.65 -23.20 9.48
N MET A 406 -5.54 -24.22 8.63
CA MET A 406 -4.93 -25.51 8.97
C MET A 406 -4.16 -26.09 7.79
N SER A 407 -3.08 -26.81 8.07
CA SER A 407 -2.41 -27.61 7.05
C SER A 407 -3.36 -28.69 6.49
N PRO A 408 -3.17 -29.15 5.25
CA PRO A 408 -3.98 -30.25 4.71
C PRO A 408 -3.96 -31.50 5.59
N GLU A 409 -2.80 -31.85 6.15
CA GLU A 409 -2.65 -33.00 7.05
C GLU A 409 -3.44 -32.81 8.36
N ASP A 410 -3.36 -31.63 8.98
CA ASP A 410 -4.11 -31.34 10.22
C ASP A 410 -5.62 -31.31 9.95
N TRP A 411 -6.04 -30.84 8.78
CA TRP A 411 -7.45 -30.83 8.38
C TRP A 411 -8.01 -32.24 8.18
N ASP A 412 -7.26 -33.14 7.57
CA ASP A 412 -7.64 -34.55 7.42
C ASP A 412 -7.74 -35.26 8.78
N ALA A 413 -6.80 -34.97 9.68
CA ALA A 413 -6.85 -35.45 11.06
C ALA A 413 -8.09 -34.89 11.80
N PHE A 414 -8.33 -33.57 11.68
CA PHE A 414 -9.48 -32.89 12.28
C PHE A 414 -10.81 -33.47 11.81
N LYS A 415 -10.96 -33.72 10.50
CA LYS A 415 -12.16 -34.35 9.93
C LYS A 415 -12.41 -35.74 10.50
N THR A 416 -11.34 -36.49 10.76
CA THR A 416 -11.44 -37.87 11.29
C THR A 416 -11.83 -37.86 12.77
N GLU A 417 -11.23 -36.97 13.56
CA GLU A 417 -11.43 -36.92 15.02
C GLU A 417 -12.70 -36.15 15.42
N TYR A 418 -13.04 -35.07 14.69
CA TYR A 418 -14.13 -34.14 15.01
C TYR A 418 -15.16 -34.06 13.88
N PHE A 419 -15.61 -35.22 13.39
CA PHE A 419 -16.47 -35.33 12.21
C PHE A 419 -17.74 -34.47 12.27
N ASP A 420 -18.43 -34.40 13.40
CA ASP A 420 -19.66 -33.60 13.54
C ASP A 420 -19.39 -32.10 13.43
N CYS A 421 -18.28 -31.61 13.99
CA CYS A 421 -17.84 -30.23 13.86
C CYS A 421 -17.44 -29.91 12.42
N TYR A 422 -16.72 -30.83 11.78
CA TYR A 422 -16.39 -30.73 10.36
C TYR A 422 -17.65 -30.62 9.49
N GLN A 423 -18.68 -31.45 9.74
CA GLN A 423 -19.95 -31.38 9.01
C GLN A 423 -20.68 -30.06 9.25
N PHE A 424 -20.66 -29.53 10.47
CA PHE A 424 -21.22 -28.21 10.75
C PHE A 424 -20.54 -27.13 9.90
N LEU A 425 -19.21 -27.03 9.98
CA LEU A 425 -18.42 -26.04 9.24
C LEU A 425 -18.55 -26.20 7.72
N LYS A 426 -18.68 -27.44 7.23
CA LYS A 426 -18.86 -27.71 5.80
C LYS A 426 -20.26 -27.40 5.29
N ASN A 427 -21.30 -27.62 6.08
CA ASN A 427 -22.68 -27.48 5.61
C ASN A 427 -23.23 -26.05 5.80
N ASP A 428 -22.59 -25.23 6.65
CA ASP A 428 -22.97 -23.85 6.88
C ASP A 428 -22.35 -22.87 5.87
N HIS A 429 -22.63 -23.10 4.59
CA HIS A 429 -22.11 -22.28 3.48
C HIS A 429 -22.58 -20.82 3.51
N LYS A 430 -23.52 -20.46 4.39
CA LYS A 430 -23.98 -19.08 4.56
C LYS A 430 -23.00 -18.29 5.42
N ARG A 431 -22.53 -18.90 6.51
CA ARG A 431 -21.67 -18.25 7.50
C ARG A 431 -20.19 -18.59 7.33
N VAL A 432 -19.88 -19.72 6.69
CA VAL A 432 -18.53 -20.25 6.55
C VAL A 432 -18.21 -20.57 5.08
N GLU A 433 -17.16 -19.98 4.55
CA GLU A 433 -16.59 -20.32 3.25
C GLU A 433 -15.38 -21.24 3.44
N TYR A 434 -15.37 -22.36 2.71
CA TYR A 434 -14.22 -23.28 2.68
C TYR A 434 -13.35 -22.96 1.47
N VAL A 435 -12.13 -22.54 1.72
CA VAL A 435 -11.12 -22.30 0.70
C VAL A 435 -10.13 -23.47 0.70
N PRO A 436 -10.15 -24.34 -0.33
CA PRO A 436 -9.21 -25.44 -0.42
C PRO A 436 -7.79 -24.93 -0.67
N SER A 437 -6.83 -25.70 -0.15
CA SER A 437 -5.44 -25.65 -0.54
C SER A 437 -5.29 -25.86 -2.07
N GLN A 438 -4.60 -24.93 -2.76
CA GLN A 438 -4.37 -25.00 -4.21
C GLN A 438 -3.12 -25.82 -4.54
N LYS A 439 -2.13 -25.83 -3.64
CA LYS A 439 -0.90 -26.62 -3.69
C LYS A 439 -0.73 -27.34 -2.36
N LYS A 440 -0.04 -28.48 -2.35
CA LYS A 440 0.16 -29.30 -1.14
C LYS A 440 0.67 -28.53 0.10
N GLU A 441 1.41 -27.45 -0.12
CA GLU A 441 2.01 -26.63 0.95
C GLU A 441 1.09 -25.49 1.41
N ASP A 442 0.00 -25.21 0.69
CA ASP A 442 -0.95 -24.15 1.05
C ASP A 442 -1.87 -24.61 2.18
N PHE A 443 -2.14 -23.72 3.11
CA PHE A 443 -3.12 -23.94 4.17
C PHE A 443 -4.55 -23.87 3.62
N ILE A 444 -5.42 -24.69 4.20
CA ILE A 444 -6.87 -24.60 4.04
C ILE A 444 -7.36 -23.44 4.91
N ALA A 445 -8.29 -22.64 4.41
CA ALA A 445 -8.98 -21.61 5.18
C ALA A 445 -10.48 -21.90 5.32
N LEU A 446 -11.01 -21.63 6.50
CA LEU A 446 -12.43 -21.55 6.80
C LEU A 446 -12.74 -20.09 7.15
N GLU A 447 -13.19 -19.33 6.17
CA GLU A 447 -13.44 -17.91 6.28
C GLU A 447 -14.84 -17.68 6.85
N LEU A 448 -14.96 -16.89 7.92
CA LEU A 448 -16.23 -16.56 8.54
C LEU A 448 -16.83 -15.33 7.84
N ILE A 449 -17.55 -15.58 6.75
CA ILE A 449 -18.07 -14.56 5.82
C ILE A 449 -19.34 -13.83 6.33
N GLU A 450 -20.11 -14.46 7.22
CA GLU A 450 -21.30 -13.87 7.83
C GLU A 450 -21.47 -14.37 9.28
N ASP A 451 -21.89 -13.49 10.19
CA ASP A 451 -22.17 -13.83 11.60
C ASP A 451 -21.04 -14.63 12.28
N ALA A 452 -19.79 -14.16 12.13
CA ALA A 452 -18.62 -14.82 12.71
C ALA A 452 -18.78 -15.09 14.22
N GLN A 453 -19.38 -14.16 14.97
CA GLN A 453 -19.64 -14.33 16.40
C GLN A 453 -20.64 -15.46 16.68
N GLY A 454 -21.69 -15.60 15.88
CA GLY A 454 -22.64 -16.71 16.00
C GLY A 454 -21.99 -18.07 15.73
N VAL A 455 -21.12 -18.15 14.71
CA VAL A 455 -20.32 -19.36 14.44
C VAL A 455 -19.43 -19.70 15.64
N MET A 456 -18.73 -18.71 16.19
CA MET A 456 -17.89 -18.90 17.38
C MET A 456 -18.68 -19.36 18.60
N ASN A 457 -19.89 -18.84 18.80
CA ASN A 457 -20.78 -19.27 19.88
C ASN A 457 -21.26 -20.72 19.69
N ASP A 458 -21.68 -21.09 18.47
CA ASP A 458 -22.06 -22.46 18.12
C ASP A 458 -20.91 -23.45 18.39
N LEU A 459 -19.69 -23.10 17.96
CA LEU A 459 -18.49 -23.91 18.22
C LEU A 459 -18.19 -24.05 19.71
N LYS A 460 -18.33 -22.98 20.48
CA LYS A 460 -18.08 -22.98 21.93
C LYS A 460 -19.08 -23.84 22.69
N GLU A 461 -20.35 -23.79 22.31
CA GLU A 461 -21.44 -24.53 22.97
C GLU A 461 -21.49 -26.00 22.57
N LYS A 462 -21.30 -26.33 21.29
CA LYS A 462 -21.54 -27.67 20.74
C LYS A 462 -20.26 -28.47 20.50
N TYR A 463 -19.13 -27.80 20.30
CA TYR A 463 -17.91 -28.41 19.77
C TYR A 463 -16.64 -27.98 20.54
N THR A 464 -16.73 -27.80 21.87
CA THR A 464 -15.66 -27.20 22.70
C THR A 464 -14.27 -27.84 22.51
N SER A 465 -14.18 -29.16 22.40
CA SER A 465 -12.90 -29.86 22.15
C SER A 465 -12.35 -29.57 20.74
N ALA A 466 -13.22 -29.59 19.72
CA ALA A 466 -12.83 -29.26 18.35
C ALA A 466 -12.41 -27.79 18.23
N LEU A 467 -13.14 -26.88 18.90
CA LEU A 467 -12.79 -25.47 18.98
C LEU A 467 -11.39 -25.26 19.55
N SER A 468 -10.98 -26.03 20.56
CA SER A 468 -9.63 -25.92 21.13
C SER A 468 -8.52 -26.26 20.11
N VAL A 469 -8.81 -27.14 19.15
CA VAL A 469 -7.90 -27.43 18.02
C VAL A 469 -7.95 -26.31 16.99
N LEU A 470 -9.15 -25.89 16.58
CA LEU A 470 -9.37 -24.80 15.62
C LEU A 470 -8.74 -23.47 16.06
N MET A 471 -8.81 -23.14 17.34
CA MET A 471 -8.24 -21.90 17.89
C MET A 471 -6.72 -21.83 17.77
N LYS A 472 -6.02 -22.97 17.58
CA LYS A 472 -4.60 -22.97 17.22
C LYS A 472 -4.34 -22.46 15.81
N GLY A 473 -5.37 -22.30 14.98
CA GLY A 473 -5.31 -21.80 13.61
C GLY A 473 -6.22 -20.59 13.41
N PHE A 474 -6.79 -20.01 14.47
CA PHE A 474 -7.74 -18.90 14.33
C PHE A 474 -7.02 -17.57 14.19
N TYR A 475 -7.49 -16.76 13.25
CA TYR A 475 -6.98 -15.42 12.99
C TYR A 475 -8.16 -14.46 12.86
N ASP A 476 -8.16 -13.41 13.67
CA ASP A 476 -8.93 -12.20 13.45
C ASP A 476 -7.92 -11.05 13.35
N VAL A 477 -7.50 -10.77 12.11
CA VAL A 477 -6.34 -9.93 11.84
C VAL A 477 -6.59 -8.50 12.30
N HIS A 478 -7.76 -7.93 12.00
CA HIS A 478 -8.12 -6.59 12.43
C HIS A 478 -8.11 -6.46 13.95
N SER A 479 -8.81 -7.36 14.65
CA SER A 479 -8.91 -7.31 16.11
C SER A 479 -7.56 -7.54 16.79
N THR A 480 -6.74 -8.46 16.26
CA THR A 480 -5.39 -8.72 16.80
C THR A 480 -4.46 -7.52 16.60
N MET A 481 -4.51 -6.84 15.45
CA MET A 481 -3.74 -5.62 15.22
C MET A 481 -4.17 -4.50 16.17
N ALA A 482 -5.47 -4.33 16.41
CA ALA A 482 -5.99 -3.34 17.34
C ALA A 482 -5.56 -3.65 18.78
N GLU A 483 -5.54 -4.92 19.16
CA GLU A 483 -5.06 -5.36 20.48
C GLU A 483 -3.55 -5.11 20.67
N VAL A 484 -2.73 -5.21 19.62
CA VAL A 484 -1.33 -4.76 19.68
C VAL A 484 -1.26 -3.27 20.03
N LEU A 485 -2.08 -2.41 19.40
CA LEU A 485 -2.13 -0.98 19.76
C LEU A 485 -2.62 -0.76 21.20
N GLY A 486 -3.63 -1.52 21.62
CA GLY A 486 -4.14 -1.54 23.00
C GLY A 486 -3.06 -1.91 24.02
N SER A 487 -2.28 -2.96 23.74
CA SER A 487 -1.17 -3.40 24.61
C SER A 487 -0.06 -2.36 24.70
N LEU A 488 0.28 -1.69 23.59
CA LEU A 488 1.25 -0.59 23.55
C LEU A 488 0.77 0.61 24.37
N TYR A 489 -0.53 0.93 24.32
CA TYR A 489 -1.12 1.97 25.16
C TYR A 489 -1.05 1.60 26.65
N ARG A 490 -1.48 0.39 27.03
CA ARG A 490 -1.39 -0.09 28.44
C ARG A 490 0.04 -0.13 28.96
N ALA A 491 0.99 -0.48 28.09
CA ALA A 491 2.42 -0.47 28.40
C ALA A 491 3.05 0.94 28.41
N LYS A 492 2.26 2.00 28.20
CA LYS A 492 2.73 3.40 28.14
C LYS A 492 3.83 3.61 27.10
N LYS A 493 3.68 2.98 25.94
CA LYS A 493 4.53 3.18 24.76
C LYS A 493 3.82 3.97 23.67
N LEU A 494 2.49 3.87 23.62
CA LEU A 494 1.62 4.67 22.76
C LEU A 494 0.75 5.55 23.66
N PHE A 495 0.52 6.80 23.26
CA PHE A 495 -0.18 7.79 24.08
C PHE A 495 -1.16 8.57 23.23
N TYR A 496 -2.33 8.90 23.80
CA TYR A 496 -3.29 9.80 23.17
C TYR A 496 -3.22 11.18 23.82
N THR A 497 -3.28 12.24 23.01
CA THR A 497 -3.38 13.62 23.46
C THR A 497 -4.76 14.14 23.09
N ASP A 498 -5.60 14.45 24.08
CA ASP A 498 -6.85 15.15 23.88
C ASP A 498 -6.56 16.61 23.51
N GLY A 499 -7.14 17.11 22.43
CA GLY A 499 -7.08 18.54 22.11
C GLY A 499 -8.19 19.32 22.79
N THR A 500 -7.98 20.63 22.85
CA THR A 500 -8.86 21.55 23.56
C THR A 500 -10.17 21.86 22.83
N ASP A 501 -10.29 21.43 21.58
CA ASP A 501 -11.45 21.64 20.70
C ASP A 501 -12.25 20.34 20.44
N GLY A 502 -11.97 19.28 21.21
CA GLY A 502 -12.56 17.96 20.99
C GLY A 502 -11.88 17.17 19.85
N SER A 503 -10.81 17.68 19.24
CA SER A 503 -9.96 16.90 18.33
C SER A 503 -8.74 16.39 19.10
N GLY A 504 -8.51 15.08 19.15
CA GLY A 504 -7.28 14.52 19.72
C GLY A 504 -6.44 13.76 18.69
N TYR A 505 -5.28 13.28 19.11
CA TYR A 505 -4.37 12.54 18.24
C TYR A 505 -3.43 11.63 19.02
N LEU A 506 -2.88 10.61 18.36
CA LEU A 506 -1.79 9.85 18.95
C LEU A 506 -0.52 10.70 19.02
N THR A 507 0.08 10.73 20.20
CA THR A 507 1.25 11.56 20.51
C THR A 507 2.36 11.31 19.50
N ARG A 508 2.83 12.40 18.89
CA ARG A 508 3.85 12.34 17.85
C ARG A 508 5.18 11.88 18.43
N THR A 509 5.87 11.04 17.67
CA THR A 509 7.14 10.42 18.05
C THR A 509 8.24 11.45 18.33
N GLU A 510 9.25 11.05 19.08
CA GLU A 510 10.38 11.90 19.50
C GLU A 510 11.12 12.52 18.31
N GLY A 511 11.56 13.77 18.46
CA GLY A 511 12.41 14.48 17.50
C GLY A 511 11.65 15.47 16.63
N SER A 512 12.39 16.45 16.09
CA SER A 512 11.87 17.52 15.26
C SER A 512 11.35 17.02 13.90
N CYS A 513 10.46 17.81 13.31
CA CYS A 513 10.08 17.65 11.91
C CYS A 513 9.70 19.00 11.30
N CYS A 514 10.38 19.37 10.22
CA CYS A 514 10.20 20.60 9.45
C CYS A 514 9.50 20.34 8.10
N PHE A 515 8.91 19.16 7.90
CA PHE A 515 8.31 18.81 6.61
C PHE A 515 7.22 19.79 6.17
N CYS A 516 6.36 20.28 7.06
CA CYS A 516 5.27 21.19 6.67
C CYS A 516 5.68 22.66 6.59
N VAL A 517 6.83 23.03 7.18
CA VAL A 517 7.33 24.41 7.28
C VAL A 517 8.86 24.38 7.25
N ASN A 518 9.45 24.82 6.14
CA ASN A 518 10.89 24.91 5.93
C ASN A 518 11.20 26.01 4.90
N ASP A 519 12.48 26.16 4.54
CA ASP A 519 12.95 27.22 3.64
C ASP A 519 12.48 27.08 2.19
N HIS A 520 12.00 25.89 1.80
CA HIS A 520 11.51 25.62 0.44
C HIS A 520 9.99 25.72 0.34
N TRP A 521 9.26 25.42 1.42
CA TRP A 521 7.79 25.55 1.44
C TRP A 521 7.19 25.73 2.84
N GLU A 522 6.00 26.34 2.84
CA GLU A 522 5.14 26.47 4.01
C GLU A 522 3.70 26.10 3.61
N PHE A 523 3.18 25.00 4.18
CA PHE A 523 1.80 24.59 3.91
C PHE A 523 0.78 25.43 4.70
N PRO A 524 -0.46 25.58 4.21
CA PRO A 524 -1.47 26.44 4.85
C PRO A 524 -1.76 26.05 6.30
N LEU A 525 -1.83 24.74 6.60
CA LEU A 525 -2.08 24.22 7.94
C LEU A 525 -0.83 24.18 8.84
N LYS A 526 0.35 24.47 8.29
CA LYS A 526 1.65 24.34 8.96
C LYS A 526 1.80 22.96 9.64
N CYS A 527 2.60 22.87 10.69
CA CYS A 527 2.65 21.68 11.54
C CYS A 527 1.69 21.85 12.73
N PRO A 528 0.58 21.10 12.80
CA PRO A 528 -0.37 21.21 13.92
C PRO A 528 0.22 20.67 15.24
N TYR A 529 1.30 19.89 15.16
CA TYR A 529 1.90 19.19 16.29
C TYR A 529 3.12 19.89 16.90
N ASN A 530 3.45 21.10 16.43
CA ASN A 530 4.62 21.89 16.87
C ASN A 530 5.98 21.19 16.74
N LYS A 531 6.08 20.09 15.96
CA LYS A 531 7.34 19.37 15.73
C LYS A 531 8.41 20.18 15.02
N ASN A 532 8.00 21.22 14.31
CA ASN A 532 8.89 22.19 13.68
C ASN A 532 9.52 23.18 14.68
N LYS A 533 9.09 23.18 15.94
CA LYS A 533 9.65 24.03 17.02
C LYS A 533 10.68 23.29 17.88
N GLU A 534 10.77 21.97 17.75
CA GLU A 534 11.82 21.18 18.40
C GLU A 534 13.16 21.42 17.69
N ALA A 535 14.27 21.40 18.44
CA ALA A 535 15.59 21.59 17.86
C ALA A 535 15.94 20.41 16.93
N PRO A 536 16.26 20.66 15.65
CA PRO A 536 16.65 19.59 14.76
C PRO A 536 18.05 19.07 15.07
N PRO A 537 18.32 17.78 14.79
CA PRO A 537 19.69 17.30 14.78
C PRO A 537 20.50 18.05 13.70
N PRO A 538 21.84 18.05 13.78
CA PRO A 538 22.68 18.62 12.74
C PRO A 538 22.31 18.04 11.36
N PRO A 539 22.30 18.86 10.29
CA PRO A 539 22.07 18.37 8.94
C PRO A 539 23.00 17.19 8.59
N GLY A 540 22.47 16.17 7.92
CA GLY A 540 23.21 14.96 7.58
C GLY A 540 23.30 13.92 8.71
N PHE A 541 22.91 14.24 9.95
CA PHE A 541 23.01 13.29 11.05
C PHE A 541 22.14 12.04 10.84
N LEU A 542 20.86 12.22 10.48
CA LEU A 542 19.93 11.11 10.31
C LEU A 542 20.25 10.28 9.06
N GLU A 543 20.80 10.91 8.02
CA GLU A 543 21.36 10.24 6.85
C GLU A 543 22.46 9.27 7.26
N LYS A 544 23.45 9.74 8.05
CA LYS A 544 24.52 8.89 8.58
C LYS A 544 23.99 7.77 9.48
N VAL A 545 22.93 8.02 10.25
CA VAL A 545 22.26 6.99 11.05
C VAL A 545 21.66 5.91 10.13
N ALA A 546 20.93 6.30 9.08
CA ALA A 546 20.36 5.35 8.12
C ALA A 546 21.45 4.58 7.36
N GLU A 547 22.54 5.24 6.97
CA GLU A 547 23.72 4.60 6.37
C GLU A 547 24.38 3.59 7.32
N ALA A 548 24.52 3.92 8.61
CA ALA A 548 25.05 3.00 9.60
C ALA A 548 24.16 1.76 9.79
N ILE A 549 22.83 1.93 9.71
CA ILE A 549 21.90 0.80 9.71
C ILE A 549 22.12 -0.04 8.44
N ALA A 550 22.06 0.57 7.26
CA ALA A 550 22.17 -0.10 5.96
C ALA A 550 23.51 -0.82 5.76
N ALA A 551 24.64 -0.19 6.11
CA ALA A 551 25.98 -0.79 6.05
C ALA A 551 26.11 -1.99 6.99
N GLY A 552 25.26 -2.04 8.01
CA GLY A 552 25.17 -3.16 8.90
C GLY A 552 24.37 -4.35 8.36
N GLY A 553 23.51 -4.13 7.38
CA GLY A 553 22.70 -5.16 6.73
C GLY A 553 23.55 -6.23 6.04
N LYS A 554 22.97 -7.41 5.80
CA LYS A 554 23.56 -8.34 4.84
C LYS A 554 23.22 -7.82 3.46
N MET A 555 24.22 -7.56 2.62
CA MET A 555 23.95 -7.43 1.19
C MET A 555 23.44 -8.80 0.75
N THR A 556 22.19 -8.88 0.32
CA THR A 556 21.76 -9.99 -0.53
C THR A 556 22.63 -9.88 -1.79
N GLU A 557 23.66 -10.72 -1.89
CA GLU A 557 24.37 -10.85 -3.16
C GLU A 557 23.31 -11.24 -4.23
N PRO A 558 23.35 -10.61 -5.41
CA PRO A 558 22.30 -10.72 -6.41
C PRO A 558 22.08 -12.13 -6.95
#